data_AF-A0A1C6T738-F1
#
_entry.id   AF-A0A1C6T738-F1
#
_cell.length_a   1.000
_cell.length_b   1.000
_cell.length_c   1.000
_cell.angle_alpha   90.00
_cell.angle_beta   90.00
_cell.angle_gamma   90.00
#
_symmetry.space_group_name_H-M   'P 1'
#
loop_
_entity.id
_entity.type
_entity.pdbx_description
1 polymer ?
#
loop_
_entity_poly.entity_id
_entity_poly.type
_entity_poly.pdbx_seq_one_letter_code
_entity_poly.pdbx_strand_id
1 'polypeptide(L)' 'MPIPPTMDELLGSLLRKIENGSYPPGSQLPSGRTLAAEYDVSHSTIQRAIATLRERGILVGRPGRGVFVAEK' A
#
# COMPACT_ATOMS: atom_id res chain seq x y z
N MET A 1 17.32 13.19 11.52
CA MET A 1 16.05 13.02 10.77
C MET A 1 16.13 11.67 10.09
N PRO A 2 15.19 10.73 10.32
CA PRO A 2 15.20 9.47 9.58
C PRO A 2 15.07 9.78 8.08
N ILE A 3 15.84 9.08 7.27
CA ILE A 3 15.72 9.14 5.82
C ILE A 3 14.34 8.58 5.50
N PRO A 4 13.46 9.31 4.78
CA PRO A 4 12.16 8.75 4.40
C PRO A 4 12.41 7.44 3.63
N PRO A 5 11.64 6.37 3.93
CA PRO A 5 11.87 5.08 3.30
C PRO A 5 11.82 5.25 1.79
N THR A 6 12.76 4.61 1.11
CA THR A 6 12.75 4.58 -0.35
C THR A 6 11.45 3.92 -0.85
N MET A 7 11.06 4.21 -2.10
CA MET A 7 9.86 3.57 -2.67
C MET A 7 9.91 2.05 -2.59
N ASP A 8 11.08 1.44 -2.83
CA ASP A 8 11.28 0.00 -2.69
C ASP A 8 11.09 -0.51 -1.26
N GLU A 9 11.59 0.21 -0.25
CA GLU A 9 11.39 -0.17 1.16
C GLU A 9 9.93 -0.09 1.58
N LEU A 10 9.23 0.96 1.16
CA LEU A 10 7.81 1.12 1.42
C LEU A 10 6.99 0.00 0.75
N LEU A 11 7.28 -0.31 -0.52
CA LEU A 11 6.67 -1.41 -1.24
C LEU A 11 6.92 -2.75 -0.54
N GLY A 12 8.17 -3.02 -0.18
CA GLY A 12 8.58 -4.26 0.50
C GLY A 12 7.97 -4.40 1.90
N SER A 13 7.79 -3.28 2.62
CA SER A 13 7.12 -3.27 3.93
C SER A 13 5.62 -3.56 3.79
N LEU A 14 4.97 -2.94 2.81
CA LEU A 14 3.54 -3.19 2.54
C LEU A 14 3.32 -4.64 2.07
N LEU A 15 4.18 -5.14 1.19
CA LEU A 15 4.21 -6.54 0.75
C LEU A 15 4.33 -7.49 1.94
N ARG A 16 5.30 -7.25 2.83
CA ARG A 16 5.46 -8.06 4.04
C ARG A 16 4.23 -8.03 4.94
N LYS A 17 3.52 -6.91 5.05
CA LYS A 17 2.26 -6.83 5.80
C LYS A 17 1.12 -7.61 5.12
N ILE A 18 1.12 -7.67 3.80
CA ILE A 18 0.16 -8.48 3.06
C ILE A 18 0.49 -9.97 3.24
N GLU A 19 1.76 -10.35 3.06
CA GLU A 19 2.25 -11.72 3.18
C GLU A 19 2.17 -12.26 4.62
N ASN A 20 2.39 -11.42 5.64
CA ASN A 20 2.27 -11.82 7.03
C ASN A 20 0.80 -11.98 7.50
N GLY A 21 -0.17 -11.69 6.63
CA GLY A 21 -1.60 -11.80 6.94
C GLY A 21 -2.20 -10.61 7.67
N SER A 22 -1.47 -9.49 7.85
CA SER A 22 -2.06 -8.25 8.39
C SER A 22 -3.15 -7.71 7.47
N TYR A 23 -2.98 -7.90 6.17
CA TYR A 23 -3.98 -7.59 5.15
C TYR A 23 -4.22 -8.84 4.31
N PRO A 24 -5.23 -9.66 4.65
CA PRO A 24 -5.52 -10.85 3.87
C PRO A 24 -5.90 -10.45 2.44
N PRO A 25 -5.63 -11.32 1.45
CA PRO A 25 -6.11 -11.14 0.09
C PRO A 25 -7.63 -10.85 0.08
N GLY A 26 -8.06 -9.88 -0.73
CA GLY A 26 -9.46 -9.45 -0.79
C GLY A 26 -9.87 -8.45 0.31
N SER A 27 -9.02 -8.21 1.31
CA SER A 27 -9.29 -7.20 2.35
C SER A 27 -9.11 -5.78 1.84
N GLN A 28 -9.82 -4.86 2.47
CA GLN A 28 -9.70 -3.44 2.19
C GLN A 28 -8.45 -2.89 2.87
N LEU A 29 -7.55 -2.26 2.10
CA LEU A 29 -6.45 -1.49 2.67
C LEU A 29 -6.97 -0.21 3.34
N PRO A 30 -6.24 0.28 4.34
CA PRO A 30 -6.45 1.62 4.86
C PRO A 30 -6.33 2.65 3.73
N SER A 31 -7.02 3.77 3.90
CA SER A 31 -6.98 4.91 2.98
C SER A 31 -5.53 5.32 2.70
N GLY A 32 -5.23 5.79 1.48
CA GLY A 32 -3.90 6.29 1.15
C GLY A 32 -3.39 7.38 2.11
N ARG A 33 -4.30 8.18 2.70
CA ARG A 33 -3.99 9.15 3.74
C ARG A 33 -3.58 8.51 5.08
N THR A 34 -4.23 7.42 5.46
CA THR A 34 -3.90 6.67 6.69
C THR A 34 -2.54 5.99 6.55
N LEU A 35 -2.30 5.34 5.41
CA LEU A 35 -0.98 4.76 5.11
C LEU A 35 0.10 5.84 5.06
N ALA A 36 -0.18 7.00 4.47
CA ALA A 36 0.78 8.10 4.41
C ALA A 36 1.19 8.56 5.82
N ALA A 37 0.24 8.64 6.75
CA ALA A 37 0.50 8.98 8.15
C ALA A 37 1.23 7.85 8.90
N GLU A 38 0.88 6.58 8.65
CA GLU A 38 1.52 5.43 9.30
C GLU A 38 2.99 5.27 8.91
N TYR A 39 3.29 5.51 7.63
CA TYR A 39 4.64 5.42 7.08
C TYR A 39 5.41 6.74 7.12
N ASP A 40 4.82 7.82 7.65
CA ASP A 40 5.36 9.18 7.67
C ASP A 40 5.88 9.66 6.30
N VAL A 41 5.11 9.38 5.25
CA VAL A 41 5.44 9.74 3.87
C VAL A 41 4.38 10.67 3.26
N SER A 42 4.78 11.40 2.22
CA SER A 42 3.84 12.21 1.44
C SER A 42 2.73 11.34 0.81
N HIS A 43 1.51 11.88 0.77
CA HIS A 43 0.36 11.21 0.12
C HIS A 43 0.65 10.84 -1.35
N SER A 44 1.40 11.69 -2.06
CA SER A 44 1.87 11.41 -3.42
C SER A 44 2.79 10.19 -3.51
N THR A 45 3.61 9.92 -2.49
CA THR A 45 4.47 8.73 -2.41
C THR A 45 3.64 7.48 -2.20
N ILE A 46 2.68 7.48 -1.26
CA ILE A 46 1.75 6.36 -1.08
C ILE A 46 0.94 6.10 -2.34
N GLN A 47 0.41 7.14 -2.99
CA GLN A 47 -0.34 6.95 -4.23
C GLN A 47 0.50 6.27 -5.31
N ARG A 48 1.78 6.67 -5.43
CA ARG A 48 2.72 6.03 -6.33
C ARG A 48 2.95 4.56 -5.97
N ALA A 49 3.11 4.25 -4.69
CA ALA A 49 3.33 2.89 -4.22
C ALA A 49 2.11 2.00 -4.46
N ILE A 50 0.91 2.52 -4.15
CA ILE A 50 -0.36 1.86 -4.46
C ILE A 50 -0.46 1.63 -5.97
N ALA A 51 -0.15 2.62 -6.81
CA ALA A 51 -0.16 2.47 -8.25
C ALA A 51 0.80 1.35 -8.71
N THR A 52 2.04 1.34 -8.22
CA THR A 52 3.02 0.29 -8.54
C THR A 52 2.55 -1.09 -8.09
N LEU A 53 1.96 -1.24 -6.91
CA LEU A 53 1.44 -2.52 -6.46
C LEU A 53 0.18 -2.94 -7.24
N ARG A 54 -0.62 -1.98 -7.71
CA ARG A 54 -1.74 -2.25 -8.62
C ARG A 54 -1.25 -2.75 -9.98
N GLU A 55 -0.21 -2.14 -10.53
CA GLU A 55 0.42 -2.60 -11.77
C GLU A 55 1.02 -4.00 -11.64
N ARG A 56 1.56 -4.32 -10.46
CA ARG A 56 2.04 -5.68 -10.13
C ARG A 56 0.91 -6.68 -9.86
N GLY A 57 -0.35 -6.24 -9.84
CA GLY A 57 -1.51 -7.09 -9.55
C GLY A 57 -1.62 -7.52 -8.10
N ILE A 58 -0.96 -6.80 -7.16
CA ILE A 58 -1.00 -7.08 -5.72
C ILE A 58 -2.10 -6.27 -5.03
N LEU A 59 -2.43 -5.09 -5.56
CA LEU A 59 -3.53 -4.26 -5.08
C LEU A 59 -4.57 -4.02 -6.18
N VAL A 60 -5.81 -3.80 -5.77
CA VAL A 60 -6.92 -3.50 -6.67
C VAL A 60 -7.66 -2.27 -6.16
N GLY A 61 -7.59 -1.18 -6.91
CA GLY A 61 -8.40 0.01 -6.63
C GLY A 61 -9.83 -0.20 -7.12
N ARG A 62 -10.81 -0.08 -6.23
CA ARG A 62 -12.24 -0.06 -6.58
C ARG A 62 -12.79 1.37 -6.48
N PRO A 63 -13.31 1.94 -7.58
CA PRO A 63 -13.92 3.28 -7.57
C PRO A 63 -15.00 3.36 -6.48
N GLY A 64 -14.93 4.38 -5.63
CA GLY A 64 -15.89 4.61 -4.54
C GLY A 64 -15.78 3.68 -3.33
N ARG A 65 -14.94 2.63 -3.36
CA ARG A 65 -14.73 1.72 -2.20
C ARG A 65 -13.31 1.74 -1.64
N GLY A 66 -12.34 2.32 -2.35
CA GLY A 66 -10.95 2.42 -1.88
C GLY A 66 -10.04 1.37 -2.53
N VAL A 67 -9.01 0.95 -1.81
CA VAL A 67 -7.98 0.03 -2.30
C VAL A 67 -8.11 -1.29 -1.58
N PHE A 68 -7.99 -2.40 -2.30
CA PHE A 68 -8.11 -3.76 -1.77
C PHE A 68 -6.84 -4.55 -2.10
N VAL A 69 -6.49 -5.55 -1.28
CA VAL A 69 -5.47 -6.54 -1.63
C VAL A 69 -6.03 -7.43 -2.74
N ALA A 70 -5.23 -7.69 -3.78
CA ALA A 70 -5.56 -8.66 -4.79
C ALA A 70 -5.49 -10.08 -4.22
N GLU A 71 -6.60 -10.82 -4.30
CA GLU A 71 -6.59 -12.28 -4.26
C GLU A 71 -6.02 -12.77 -5.59
N LYS A 72 -4.83 -13.37 -5.53
CA LYS A 72 -4.33 -14.19 -6.62
C LYS A 72 -4.76 -15.63 -6.41
#